data_AF-X0VUZ5-F1
#
_entry.id   AF-X0VUZ5-F1
#
_cell.length_a   1.000
_cell.length_b   1.000
_cell.length_c   1.000
_cell.angle_alpha   90.00
_cell.angle_beta   90.00
_cell.angle_gamma   90.00
#
_symmetry.space_group_name_H-M   'P 1'
#
loop_
_entity.id
_entity.type
_entity.pdbx_description
1 polymer ?
#
loop_
_entity_poly.entity_id
_entity_poly.type
_entity_poly.pdbx_seq_one_letter_code
_entity_poly.pdbx_strand_id
1 'polypeptide(L)'
;MLTGDTSYRSWKEFIEEKYIDSDLSSEILLASHHGSISFFDDPNDEKNYYVSHIKKINPAMTIISYGDNNLLDDKAVKLYKEYSRGPNHGNKVYTTLDKGNMLLMIKGEVGWSLSSN
;
A
#
# COMPACT_ATOMS: atom_id res chain seq x y z
N MET A 1 -2.40 -0.59 -8.00
CA MET A 1 -2.61 -1.96 -7.49
C MET A 1 -3.69 -1.96 -6.43
N LEU A 2 -4.64 -2.88 -6.55
CA LEU A 2 -5.74 -3.06 -5.60
C LEU A 2 -5.55 -4.42 -4.91
N THR A 3 -5.03 -4.43 -3.68
CA THR A 3 -4.62 -5.66 -2.99
C THR A 3 -5.72 -6.31 -2.16
N GLY A 4 -6.91 -5.69 -2.10
CA GLY A 4 -8.04 -6.19 -1.31
C GLY A 4 -7.65 -6.42 0.15
N ASP A 5 -8.14 -7.51 0.74
CA ASP A 5 -7.83 -7.89 2.12
C ASP A 5 -6.77 -9.01 2.18
N THR A 6 -5.72 -8.88 1.37
CA THR A 6 -4.60 -9.85 1.36
C THR A 6 -3.68 -9.67 2.56
N SER A 7 -2.87 -10.70 2.83
CA SER A 7 -1.89 -10.72 3.93
C SER A 7 -0.49 -11.06 3.43
N TYR A 8 0.51 -10.98 4.32
CA TYR A 8 1.89 -11.40 4.04
C TYR A 8 1.92 -12.79 3.39
N ARG A 9 1.04 -13.70 3.84
CA ARG A 9 0.96 -15.09 3.39
C ARG A 9 0.50 -15.18 1.95
N SER A 10 -0.55 -14.44 1.57
CA SER A 10 -1.02 -14.38 0.18
C SER A 10 0.09 -13.93 -0.76
N TRP A 11 0.92 -12.98 -0.30
CA TRP A 11 2.02 -12.46 -1.08
C TRP A 11 3.20 -13.42 -1.16
N LYS A 12 3.67 -13.90 -0.01
CA LYS A 12 4.82 -14.79 0.14
C LYS A 12 4.60 -16.15 -0.53
N GLU A 13 3.42 -16.74 -0.38
CA GLU A 13 3.18 -18.13 -0.82
C GLU A 13 2.57 -18.23 -2.22
N PHE A 14 2.02 -17.14 -2.77
CA PHE A 14 1.27 -17.21 -4.04
C PHE A 14 1.61 -16.12 -5.05
N ILE A 15 1.57 -14.85 -4.66
CA ILE A 15 1.73 -13.75 -5.63
C ILE A 15 3.19 -13.66 -6.07
N GLU A 16 4.13 -13.60 -5.12
CA GLU A 16 5.55 -13.46 -5.46
C GLU A 16 6.16 -14.72 -6.10
N GLU A 17 5.51 -15.88 -5.95
CA GLU A 17 5.89 -17.13 -6.62
C GLU A 17 5.43 -17.17 -8.08
N LYS A 18 4.43 -16.36 -8.46
CA LYS A 18 3.79 -16.41 -9.79
C LYS A 18 4.15 -15.25 -10.71
N TYR A 19 4.53 -14.12 -10.14
CA TYR A 19 4.75 -12.87 -10.88
C TYR A 19 6.18 -12.39 -10.69
N ILE A 20 6.78 -11.88 -11.77
CA ILE A 20 8.10 -11.24 -11.68
C ILE A 20 7.94 -9.81 -11.15
N ASP A 21 9.01 -9.22 -10.61
CA ASP A 21 8.97 -7.89 -9.99
C ASP A 21 8.35 -6.80 -10.88
N SER A 22 8.59 -6.85 -12.19
CA SER A 22 8.00 -5.87 -13.13
C SER A 22 6.48 -5.97 -13.27
N ASP A 23 5.90 -7.15 -13.04
CA ASP A 23 4.44 -7.34 -13.08
C ASP A 23 3.77 -6.75 -11.82
N LEU A 24 4.53 -6.64 -10.73
CA LEU A 24 4.05 -6.20 -9.43
C LEU A 24 4.22 -4.69 -9.20
N SER A 25 5.10 -4.05 -9.97
CA SER A 25 5.31 -2.60 -9.90
C SER A 25 4.00 -1.83 -10.12
N SER A 26 3.76 -0.80 -9.31
CA SER A 26 2.61 0.08 -9.52
C SER A 26 2.87 1.50 -9.05
N GLU A 27 2.19 2.47 -9.68
CA GLU A 27 2.26 3.87 -9.24
C GLU A 27 1.51 4.11 -7.94
N ILE A 28 0.33 3.51 -7.80
CA ILE A 28 -0.57 3.75 -6.68
C ILE A 28 -0.95 2.41 -6.08
N LEU A 29 -0.79 2.29 -4.77
CA LEU A 29 -1.23 1.14 -3.99
C LEU A 29 -2.47 1.53 -3.16
N LEU A 30 -3.55 0.77 -3.28
CA LEU A 30 -4.56 0.73 -2.23
C LEU A 30 -4.05 -0.23 -1.16
N ALA A 31 -3.82 0.26 0.06
CA ALA A 31 -3.29 -0.53 1.16
C ALA A 31 -4.18 -1.74 1.44
N SER A 32 -3.54 -2.88 1.69
CA SER A 32 -4.25 -4.12 1.94
C SER A 32 -5.00 -4.07 3.26
N HIS A 33 -6.20 -4.65 3.28
CA HIS A 33 -7.01 -4.86 4.48
C HIS A 33 -7.09 -3.60 5.35
N HIS A 34 -7.51 -2.50 4.74
CA HIS A 34 -7.65 -1.19 5.39
C HIS A 34 -6.37 -0.64 6.05
N GLY A 35 -5.20 -1.13 5.64
CA GLY A 35 -3.92 -0.77 6.25
C GLY A 35 -3.53 -1.64 7.45
N SER A 36 -4.07 -2.86 7.56
CA SER A 36 -3.73 -3.81 8.62
C SER A 36 -2.27 -4.27 8.56
N ILE A 37 -1.67 -4.51 9.74
CA ILE A 37 -0.33 -5.09 9.86
C ILE A 37 -0.25 -6.51 9.32
N SER A 38 -1.37 -7.22 9.15
CA SER A 38 -1.39 -8.57 8.57
C SER A 38 -0.80 -8.62 7.15
N PHE A 39 -0.71 -7.49 6.46
CA PHE A 39 -0.02 -7.39 5.18
C PHE A 39 1.48 -7.64 5.29
N PHE A 40 2.07 -7.31 6.45
CA PHE A 40 3.51 -7.37 6.72
C PHE A 40 3.89 -8.41 7.77
N ASP A 41 2.98 -8.78 8.66
CA ASP A 41 3.28 -9.60 9.84
C ASP A 41 3.34 -11.09 9.51
N ASP A 42 4.54 -11.66 9.42
CA ASP A 42 4.75 -13.10 9.36
C ASP A 42 4.91 -13.66 10.79
N PRO A 43 3.94 -14.40 11.33
CA PRO A 43 4.02 -14.95 12.69
C PRO A 43 5.19 -15.93 12.89
N ASN A 44 5.86 -16.39 11.82
CA ASN A 44 7.05 -17.23 11.93
C ASN A 44 8.36 -16.43 12.00
N ASP A 45 8.33 -15.11 11.79
CA ASP A 45 9.48 -14.20 11.98
C ASP A 45 9.09 -13.07 12.94
N GLU A 46 9.22 -13.35 14.24
CA GLU A 46 8.93 -12.37 15.30
C GLU A 46 9.88 -11.17 15.30
N LYS A 47 10.96 -11.19 14.51
CA LYS A 47 11.99 -10.15 14.49
C LYS A 47 11.82 -9.17 13.34
N ASN A 48 11.33 -9.64 12.19
CA ASN A 48 11.25 -8.84 10.97
C ASN A 48 9.87 -8.90 10.33
N TYR A 49 9.41 -7.74 9.88
CA TYR A 49 8.27 -7.66 8.98
C TYR A 49 8.62 -8.20 7.60
N TYR A 50 7.69 -8.93 6.99
CA TYR A 50 7.76 -9.33 5.60
C TYR A 50 7.51 -8.11 4.71
N VAL A 51 8.57 -7.57 4.12
CA VAL A 51 8.52 -6.34 3.30
C VAL A 51 8.89 -6.56 1.83
N SER A 52 9.07 -7.82 1.42
CA SER A 52 9.42 -8.17 0.03
C SER A 52 8.40 -7.59 -0.95
N HIS A 53 7.11 -7.81 -0.68
CA HIS A 53 6.04 -7.41 -1.58
C HIS A 53 5.99 -5.90 -1.80
N ILE A 54 6.06 -5.10 -0.73
CA ILE A 54 5.95 -3.65 -0.85
C ILE A 54 7.17 -3.04 -1.57
N LYS A 55 8.35 -3.66 -1.44
CA LYS A 55 9.54 -3.30 -2.20
C LYS A 55 9.39 -3.59 -3.69
N LYS A 56 8.77 -4.73 -4.06
CA LYS A 56 8.49 -5.07 -5.47
C LYS A 56 7.40 -4.18 -6.07
N ILE A 57 6.35 -3.89 -5.29
CA ILE A 57 5.28 -2.97 -5.69
C ILE A 57 5.82 -1.56 -5.92
N ASN A 58 6.75 -1.11 -5.08
CA ASN A 58 7.45 0.18 -5.16
C ASN A 58 6.52 1.38 -5.44
N PRO A 59 5.44 1.59 -4.66
CA PRO A 59 4.40 2.54 -5.01
C PRO A 59 4.85 4.00 -4.87
N ALA A 60 4.50 4.85 -5.85
CA ALA A 60 4.64 6.31 -5.71
C ALA A 60 3.76 6.86 -4.59
N MET A 61 2.58 6.28 -4.42
CA MET A 61 1.60 6.69 -3.43
C MET A 61 0.88 5.46 -2.88
N THR A 62 0.63 5.45 -1.57
CA THR A 62 -0.29 4.50 -0.93
C THR A 62 -1.54 5.23 -0.43
N ILE A 63 -2.71 4.67 -0.70
CA ILE A 63 -4.00 5.13 -0.17
C ILE A 63 -4.48 4.09 0.83
N ILE A 64 -4.80 4.51 2.04
CA ILE A 64 -5.38 3.66 3.09
C ILE A 64 -6.86 4.00 3.20
N SER A 65 -7.71 3.06 2.78
CA SER A 65 -9.15 3.17 2.93
C SER A 65 -9.56 2.66 4.31
N TYR A 66 -9.82 3.56 5.26
CA TYR A 66 -10.36 3.24 6.58
C TYR A 66 -11.28 4.35 7.09
N GLY A 67 -12.20 4.02 8.00
CA GLY A 67 -13.21 4.95 8.52
C GLY A 67 -13.21 5.13 10.04
N ASP A 68 -12.38 4.39 10.78
CA ASP A 68 -12.30 4.45 12.23
C ASP A 68 -10.83 4.52 12.68
N ASN A 69 -10.49 5.56 13.45
CA ASN A 69 -9.15 5.76 14.00
C ASN A 69 -8.67 4.58 14.85
N ASN A 70 -9.58 3.84 15.48
CA ASN A 70 -9.22 2.71 16.34
C ASN A 70 -8.76 1.47 15.56
N LEU A 71 -8.96 1.45 14.24
CA LEU A 71 -8.63 0.31 13.37
C LEU A 71 -7.35 0.55 12.56
N LEU A 72 -6.76 1.74 12.65
CA LEU A 72 -5.52 2.05 11.94
C LEU A 72 -4.32 1.47 12.69
N ASP A 73 -3.54 0.63 12.01
CA ASP A 73 -2.31 0.12 12.59
C ASP A 73 -1.13 1.06 12.31
N ASP A 74 -0.67 1.74 13.35
CA ASP A 74 0.46 2.69 13.28
C ASP A 74 1.75 2.07 12.74
N LYS A 75 1.98 0.77 12.97
CA LYS A 75 3.17 0.07 12.45
C LYS A 75 3.04 -0.15 10.96
N ALA A 76 1.86 -0.57 10.50
CA ALA A 76 1.59 -0.73 9.07
C ALA A 76 1.70 0.61 8.34
N VAL A 77 1.16 1.70 8.91
CA VAL A 77 1.28 3.05 8.35
C VAL A 77 2.74 3.47 8.21
N LYS A 78 3.60 3.17 9.20
CA LYS A 78 5.04 3.45 9.12
C LYS A 78 5.69 2.68 7.97
N LEU A 79 5.39 1.40 7.82
CA LEU A 79 5.90 0.57 6.72
C LEU A 79 5.44 1.10 5.34
N TYR A 80 4.16 1.46 5.19
CA TYR A 80 3.68 2.07 3.95
C TYR A 80 4.39 3.40 3.64
N LYS A 81 4.64 4.25 4.66
CA LYS A 81 5.39 5.50 4.48
C LYS A 81 6.85 5.27 4.12
N GLU A 82 7.48 4.25 4.70
CA GLU A 82 8.87 3.87 4.43
C GLU A 82 9.05 3.38 2.99
N TYR A 83 8.21 2.43 2.56
CA TYR A 83 8.36 1.72 1.30
C TYR A 83 7.62 2.34 0.11
N SER A 84 6.78 3.35 0.33
CA SER A 84 6.31 4.19 -0.77
C SER A 84 7.43 5.16 -1.18
N ARG A 85 7.76 5.22 -2.47
CA ARG A 85 8.82 6.12 -2.97
C ARG A 85 8.45 7.60 -2.79
N GLY A 86 7.16 7.93 -2.90
CA GLY A 86 6.68 9.31 -2.88
C GLY A 86 6.96 10.06 -4.19
N PRO A 87 6.21 11.13 -4.49
CA PRO A 87 6.66 12.12 -5.46
C PRO A 87 7.80 12.96 -4.86
N ASN A 88 8.65 13.57 -5.71
CA ASN A 88 9.79 14.39 -5.28
C ASN A 88 9.43 15.52 -4.28
N HIS A 89 8.14 15.88 -4.12
CA HIS A 89 7.67 16.93 -3.19
C HIS A 89 6.26 16.68 -2.60
N GLY A 90 5.90 15.46 -2.19
CA GLY A 90 4.55 15.23 -1.66
C GLY A 90 4.39 14.07 -0.68
N ASN A 91 3.21 14.04 -0.02
CA ASN A 91 2.86 12.99 0.92
C ASN A 91 2.85 11.63 0.22
N LYS A 92 3.41 10.63 0.90
CA LYS A 92 3.53 9.25 0.41
C LYS A 92 2.29 8.40 0.68
N VAL A 93 1.59 8.72 1.76
CA VAL A 93 0.44 7.97 2.26
C VAL A 93 -0.73 8.93 2.49
N TYR A 94 -1.89 8.57 1.97
CA TYR A 94 -3.16 9.29 2.15
C TYR A 94 -4.18 8.37 2.78
N THR A 95 -5.12 8.94 3.51
CA THR A 95 -6.12 8.23 4.30
C THR A 95 -7.51 8.74 3.93
N THR A 96 -8.49 7.85 3.81
CA THR A 96 -9.90 8.27 3.64
C THR A 96 -10.48 8.87 4.91
N LEU A 97 -9.88 8.62 6.08
CA LEU A 97 -10.28 9.30 7.30
C LEU A 97 -10.00 10.81 7.23
N ASP A 98 -8.78 11.20 6.82
CA ASP A 98 -8.40 12.61 6.80
C ASP A 98 -8.91 13.35 5.55
N LYS A 99 -9.10 12.62 4.44
CA LYS A 99 -9.44 13.19 3.13
C LYS A 99 -10.87 12.88 2.66
N GLY A 100 -11.62 12.10 3.44
CA GLY A 100 -12.93 11.62 3.02
C GLY A 100 -12.84 10.81 1.73
N ASN A 101 -13.79 11.05 0.82
CA ASN A 101 -13.80 10.44 -0.49
C ASN A 101 -12.70 11.03 -1.37
N MET A 102 -11.93 10.15 -2.00
CA MET A 102 -10.87 10.52 -2.93
C MET A 102 -11.20 10.05 -4.34
N LEU A 103 -11.01 10.94 -5.32
CA LEU A 103 -11.13 10.63 -6.74
C LEU A 103 -9.75 10.58 -7.37
N LEU A 104 -9.42 9.42 -7.94
CA LEU A 104 -8.22 9.25 -8.73
C LEU A 104 -8.56 9.35 -10.22
N MET A 105 -7.92 10.29 -10.92
CA MET A 105 -8.01 10.42 -12.37
C MET A 105 -6.73 9.93 -13.04
N ILE A 106 -6.88 8.95 -13.92
CA ILE A 106 -5.79 8.43 -14.77
C ILE A 106 -5.74 9.29 -16.03
N LYS A 107 -4.58 9.90 -16.32
CA LYS A 107 -4.36 10.70 -17.53
C LYS A 107 -3.54 9.86 -18.50
N GLY A 108 -4.07 9.59 -19.69
CA GLY A 108 -3.54 8.58 -20.62
C GLY A 108 -2.02 8.57 -20.80
N GLU A 109 -1.41 9.71 -21.11
CA GLU A 109 0.03 9.77 -21.46
C GLU A 109 0.96 10.18 -20.31
N VAL A 110 0.44 10.80 -19.25
CA VAL A 110 1.27 11.42 -18.20
C VAL A 110 0.65 11.24 -16.82
N GLY A 111 0.66 9.99 -16.34
CA GLY A 111 0.45 9.67 -14.93
C GLY A 111 -0.98 9.89 -14.44
N TRP A 112 -1.12 10.45 -13.24
CA TRP A 112 -2.38 10.48 -12.51
C TRP A 112 -2.48 11.75 -11.64
N SER A 113 -3.69 12.13 -11.27
CA SER A 113 -3.95 13.19 -10.29
C SER A 113 -4.98 12.75 -9.25
N LEU A 114 -4.73 13.12 -7.99
CA LEU A 114 -5.60 12.83 -6.86
C LEU A 114 -6.31 14.11 -6.42
N SER A 115 -7.64 14.05 -6.29
CA SER A 115 -8.44 15.08 -5.62
C SER A 115 -9.22 14.48 -4.45
N SER A 116 -9.44 15.30 -3.42
CA SER A 116 -10.27 14.97 -2.25
C SER A 116 -11.34 16.03 -2.08
N ASN A 117 -12.49 15.65 -1.52
CA ASN A 117 -13.56 16.60 -1.17
C ASN A 117 -13.22 17.43 0.06
#